data_AF-A0A8T3V5R2-F1
#
_entry.id   AF-A0A8T3V5R2-F1
#
_cell.length_a   1.000
_cell.length_b   1.000
_cell.length_c   1.000
_cell.angle_alpha   90.00
_cell.angle_beta   90.00
_cell.angle_gamma   90.00
#
_symmetry.space_group_name_H-M   'P 1'
#
loop_
_entity.id
_entity.type
_entity.pdbx_description
1 polymer ?
#
loop_
_entity_poly.entity_id
_entity_poly.type
_entity_poly.pdbx_seq_one_letter_code
_entity_poly.pdbx_strand_id
1 'polypeptide(L)' 'MILNPVERYMNEKGRQEGIKEGIKEGIKEGKLEVAGNLLDEGFVIGDVVRITGLSEEDILNAG' A
#
# COMPACT_ATOMS: atom_id res chain seq x y z
N MET A 1 -3.98 -30.84 20.36
CA MET A 1 -3.16 -29.81 21.03
C MET A 1 -4.05 -28.61 21.30
N ILE A 2 -4.33 -28.29 22.56
CA ILE A 2 -5.10 -27.08 22.90
C ILE A 2 -4.08 -25.95 23.02
N LEU A 3 -4.15 -24.95 22.13
CA LEU A 3 -3.31 -23.77 22.24
C LEU A 3 -3.60 -23.05 23.56
N ASN A 4 -2.55 -22.73 24.30
CA ASN A 4 -2.66 -21.97 25.54
C ASN A 4 -3.12 -20.53 25.23
N PRO A 5 -3.65 -19.79 26.21
CA PRO A 5 -4.19 -18.44 25.97
C PRO A 5 -3.19 -17.46 25.34
N VAL A 6 -1.89 -17.59 25.65
CA VAL A 6 -0.85 -16.73 25.09
C VAL A 6 -0.63 -17.03 23.61
N GLU A 7 -0.54 -18.31 23.22
CA GLU A 7 -0.36 -18.71 21.83
C GLU A 7 -1.54 -18.24 20.95
N ARG A 8 -2.77 -18.33 21.45
CA ARG A 8 -3.96 -17.84 20.74
C ARG A 8 -3.90 -16.33 20.53
N TYR A 9 -3.53 -15.59 21.57
CA TYR A 9 -3.41 -14.13 21.49
C TYR A 9 -2.33 -13.72 20.49
N MET A 10 -1.16 -14.36 20.52
CA MET A 10 -0.06 -14.05 19.60
C MET A 10 -0.42 -14.38 18.15
N ASN A 11 -1.09 -15.51 17.89
CA ASN A 11 -1.54 -15.86 16.54
C ASN A 11 -2.57 -14.85 16.01
N GLU A 12 -3.53 -14.45 16.83
CA GLU A 12 -4.54 -13.48 16.41
C GLU A 12 -3.92 -12.10 16.18
N LYS A 13 -2.98 -11.68 17.04
CA LYS A 13 -2.24 -10.43 16.86
C LYS A 13 -1.42 -10.44 15.57
N GLY A 14 -0.67 -11.51 15.31
CA GLY A 14 0.12 -11.64 14.07
C GLY A 14 -0.75 -11.63 12.81
N ARG A 15 -1.92 -12.28 12.87
CA ARG A 15 -2.90 -12.24 11.77
C ARG A 15 -3.43 -10.82 11.53
N GLN A 16 -3.77 -10.09 12.59
CA GLN A 16 -4.25 -8.72 12.49
C GLN A 16 -3.17 -7.76 11.96
N GLU A 17 -1.92 -7.91 12.43
CA GLU A 17 -0.78 -7.13 11.96
C GLU A 17 -0.51 -7.40 10.47
N GLY A 18 -0.48 -8.68 10.05
CA GLY A 18 -0.30 -9.03 8.64
C GLY A 18 -1.40 -8.49 7.72
N ILE A 19 -2.66 -8.53 8.16
CA ILE A 19 -3.77 -7.91 7.41
C ILE A 19 -3.59 -6.40 7.29
N LYS A 20 -3.21 -5.73 8.39
CA LYS A 20 -3.00 -4.29 8.40
C LYS A 20 -1.84 -3.88 7.47
N GLU A 21 -0.74 -4.61 7.50
CA GLU A 21 0.42 -4.37 6.63
C GLU A 21 0.06 -4.62 5.16
N GLY A 22 -0.60 -5.74 4.85
CA GLY A 22 -1.02 -6.05 3.49
C GLY A 22 -2.00 -5.02 2.90
N ILE A 23 -2.95 -4.51 3.69
CA ILE A 23 -3.84 -3.42 3.26
C ILE A 23 -3.04 -2.14 2.96
N LYS A 24 -2.08 -1.80 3.82
CA LYS A 24 -1.26 -0.59 3.65
C LYS A 24 -0.40 -0.69 2.39
N GLU A 25 0.24 -1.84 2.17
CA GLU A 25 1.07 -2.11 0.99
C GLU A 25 0.23 -2.11 -0.28
N GLY A 26 -0.89 -2.84 -0.31
CA GLY A 26 -1.78 -2.89 -1.47
C GLY A 26 -2.39 -1.53 -1.85
N ILE A 27 -2.72 -0.67 -0.87
CA ILE A 27 -3.15 0.71 -1.17
C ILE A 27 -2.01 1.51 -1.81
N LYS A 28 -0.77 1.34 -1.34
CA LYS A 28 0.39 2.04 -1.91
C LYS A 28 0.66 1.56 -3.33
N GLU A 29 0.71 0.25 -3.55
CA GLU A 29 0.92 -0.37 -4.86
C GLU A 29 -0.16 0.06 -5.85
N GLY A 30 -1.44 -0.01 -5.47
CA GLY A 30 -2.53 0.42 -6.35
C GLY A 30 -2.47 1.91 -6.72
N LYS A 31 -2.03 2.78 -5.80
CA LYS A 31 -1.80 4.19 -6.13
C LYS A 31 -0.66 4.39 -7.11
N LEU A 32 0.44 3.65 -6.96
CA LEU A 32 1.59 3.71 -7.86
C LEU A 32 1.25 3.18 -9.25
N GLU A 33 0.47 2.11 -9.34
CA GLU A 33 -0.04 1.57 -10.61
C GLU A 33 -0.89 2.62 -11.35
N VAL A 34 -1.82 3.26 -10.65
CA VAL A 34 -2.63 4.35 -11.24
C VAL A 34 -1.74 5.52 -11.65
N ALA A 35 -0.72 5.88 -10.87
CA ALA A 35 0.21 6.95 -11.22
C ALA A 35 0.98 6.62 -12.51
N GLY A 36 1.50 5.40 -12.65
CA GLY A 36 2.19 4.93 -13.84
C GLY A 36 1.29 5.00 -15.08
N ASN A 37 0.08 4.46 -15.00
CA ASN A 37 -0.89 4.51 -16.10
C ASN A 37 -1.21 5.94 -16.54
N LEU A 38 -1.38 6.88 -15.59
CA LEU A 38 -1.64 8.28 -15.93
C LEU A 38 -0.43 8.93 -16.63
N LEU A 39 0.79 8.64 -16.20
CA LEU A 39 1.99 9.14 -16.87
C LEU A 39 2.11 8.57 -18.29
N ASP A 40 1.82 7.28 -18.47
CA ASP A 40 1.82 6.62 -19.78
C ASP A 40 0.75 7.20 -20.72
N GLU A 41 -0.39 7.63 -20.18
CA GLU A 41 -1.44 8.37 -20.91
C GLU A 41 -1.07 9.84 -21.19
N GLY A 42 0.08 10.32 -20.70
CA GLY A 42 0.60 11.66 -20.96
C GLY A 42 0.14 12.74 -19.98
N PHE A 43 -0.43 12.36 -18.82
CA PHE A 43 -0.72 13.33 -17.76
C PHE A 43 0.57 13.89 -17.17
N VAL A 44 0.55 15.17 -16.81
CA VAL A 44 1.69 15.81 -16.15
C VAL A 44 1.76 15.42 -14.68
N ILE A 45 2.97 15.38 -14.11
CA ILE A 45 3.23 14.98 -12.72
C ILE A 45 2.29 15.69 -11.73
N GLY A 46 2.05 17.00 -11.90
CA GLY A 46 1.16 17.75 -11.00
C GLY A 46 -0.29 17.24 -10.97
N ASP A 47 -0.82 16.79 -12.12
CA ASP A 47 -2.15 16.17 -12.17
C ASP A 47 -2.14 14.78 -11.53
N VAL A 48 -1.07 14.01 -11.75
CA VAL A 48 -0.90 12.68 -11.14
C VAL A 48 -0.86 12.77 -9.61
N VAL A 49 -0.09 13.72 -9.05
CA VAL A 49 -0.06 14.02 -7.60
C VAL A 49 -1.46 14.33 -7.08
N ARG A 50 -2.20 15.19 -7.77
CA ARG A 50 -3.55 15.59 -7.37
C ARG A 50 -4.55 14.43 -7.41
N ILE A 51 -4.46 13.55 -8.41
CA ILE A 51 -5.40 12.42 -8.61
C ILE A 51 -5.10 11.29 -7.62
N THR A 52 -3.83 10.92 -7.46
CA THR A 52 -3.42 9.74 -6.66
C THR A 52 -3.21 10.08 -5.18
N GLY A 53 -2.97 11.36 -4.88
CA GLY A 53 -2.56 11.84 -3.56
C GLY A 53 -1.17 11.34 -3.15
N LEU A 54 -0.34 10.92 -4.11
CA LEU A 54 1.08 10.62 -3.89
C LEU A 54 1.89 11.90 -3.97
N SER A 55 3.05 11.93 -3.31
CA SER A 55 4.02 13.00 -3.52
C SER A 55 4.74 12.84 -4.86
N GLU A 56 5.30 13.92 -5.39
CA GLU A 56 6.16 13.82 -6.59
C GLU A 56 7.34 12.87 -6.36
N GLU A 57 7.90 12.88 -5.15
CA GLU A 57 8.99 11.98 -4.75
C GLU A 57 8.55 10.52 -4.80
N ASP A 58 7.37 10.18 -4.29
CA ASP A 58 6.84 8.81 -4.36
C ASP A 58 6.68 8.33 -5.81
N ILE A 59 6.29 9.21 -6.71
CA ILE A 59 6.09 8.91 -8.14
C ILE A 59 7.44 8.72 -8.85
N LEU A 60 8.42 9.59 -8.58
CA LEU A 60 9.73 9.56 -9.23
C LEU A 60 10.62 8.40 -8.75
N ASN A 61 10.44 7.96 -7.50
CA ASN A 61 11.17 6.83 -6.93
C ASN A 61 10.53 5.47 -7.22
N ALA A 62 9.41 5.44 -7.96
CA ALA A 62 8.70 4.22 -8.30
C ALA A 62 9.26 3.50 -9.53
N GLY A 63 10.22 4.11 -10.25
CA GLY A 63 10.98 3.52 -11.35
C GLY A 63 12.45 3.34 -11.00
#